data_AF-A0AAD6ELD6-F1
#
_entry.id   AF-A0AAD6ELD6-F1
#
_cell.length_a   1.000
_cell.length_b   1.000
_cell.length_c   1.000
_cell.angle_alpha   90.00
_cell.angle_beta   90.00
_cell.angle_gamma   90.00
#
_symmetry.space_group_name_H-M   'P 1'
#
loop_
_entity.id
_entity.type
_entity.pdbx_description
1 polymer ?
#
loop_
_entity_poly.entity_id
_entity_poly.type
_entity_poly.pdbx_seq_one_letter_code
_entity_poly.pdbx_strand_id
1 'polypeptide(L)'
;MAKHDYIIPITKSFFVSVLLLSFLLSLALNSFLFSGFIFIKMSSTTCTAPVINSTILSCTGRYIYVQNVPDQFNLGLIRECRNLSRWHNACQHVQNYGFGPLLTDTGDTLVPPDVWYGSDQFTLEVIFHNRMKQYDCLTDNPAEAAAIYIPYYAALDIGRNLWYQPISVRDALMNEMLQWLRSTPEWAVRGGRDHFIVVGRTTWDMRRKKNEDSDWGGKFMGVPETQNMTVLIVESTTRHSNEFGIPFPTYFHPSKMSDIIAWQEKVRHVTRPHLFSFTGARRKNHTAAAIRDQVINQCVGSPRCKLLECEDAVRNGTVKIEDVLLGYSAEQIEAMREVIINLIPTIVYNDPRYKIEGVRDAFDIAIDSVIEQTRKIRDESGW
;
A
#
# COMPACT_ATOMS: atom_id res chain seq x y z
N MET A 1 -64.84 -29.34 -34.95
CA MET A 1 -64.01 -28.12 -35.07
C MET A 1 -62.58 -28.51 -34.74
N ALA A 2 -61.72 -28.47 -35.75
CA ALA A 2 -60.35 -28.95 -35.71
C ALA A 2 -59.39 -27.92 -35.08
N LYS A 3 -58.42 -28.40 -34.30
CA LYS A 3 -57.12 -27.76 -34.11
C LYS A 3 -56.06 -28.79 -34.49
N HIS A 4 -55.31 -28.51 -35.54
CA HIS A 4 -54.11 -29.25 -35.94
C HIS A 4 -52.89 -28.55 -35.32
N ASP A 5 -52.17 -29.25 -34.46
CA ASP A 5 -50.83 -28.85 -34.03
C ASP A 5 -49.82 -29.27 -35.10
N TYR A 6 -49.15 -28.30 -35.71
CA TYR A 6 -48.00 -28.52 -36.59
C TYR A 6 -46.73 -28.53 -35.74
N ILE A 7 -46.21 -29.71 -35.43
CA ILE A 7 -44.84 -29.87 -34.89
C ILE A 7 -43.92 -30.15 -36.08
N ILE A 8 -43.09 -29.17 -36.43
CA ILE A 8 -42.05 -29.33 -37.47
C ILE A 8 -40.92 -30.19 -36.87
N PRO A 9 -40.53 -31.32 -37.50
CA PRO A 9 -39.43 -32.12 -37.00
C PRO A 9 -38.11 -31.40 -37.28
N ILE A 10 -37.49 -30.84 -36.24
CA ILE A 10 -36.12 -30.35 -36.31
C ILE A 10 -35.21 -31.58 -36.50
N THR A 11 -34.73 -31.78 -37.73
CA THR A 11 -33.88 -32.92 -38.06
C THR A 11 -32.54 -32.80 -37.34
N LYS A 12 -31.93 -33.93 -36.96
CA LYS A 12 -30.60 -33.99 -36.32
C LYS A 12 -29.53 -33.19 -37.08
N SER A 13 -29.70 -33.01 -38.40
CA SER A 13 -28.83 -32.21 -39.25
C SER A 13 -28.79 -30.72 -38.85
N PHE A 14 -29.90 -30.16 -38.36
CA PHE A 14 -29.99 -28.77 -37.91
C PHE A 14 -29.23 -28.53 -36.59
N PHE A 15 -29.27 -29.49 -35.67
CA PHE A 15 -28.50 -29.39 -34.43
C PHE A 15 -26.99 -29.52 -34.68
N VAL A 16 -26.60 -30.40 -35.60
CA VAL A 16 -25.19 -30.58 -35.98
C VAL A 16 -24.66 -29.32 -36.68
N SER A 17 -25.43 -28.68 -37.55
CA SER A 17 -25.00 -27.44 -38.22
C SER A 17 -24.88 -26.25 -37.26
N VAL A 18 -25.78 -26.11 -36.27
CA VAL A 18 -25.66 -25.06 -35.24
C VAL A 18 -24.47 -25.28 -34.32
N LEU A 19 -24.16 -26.54 -33.95
CA LEU A 19 -22.99 -26.88 -33.15
C LEU A 19 -21.68 -26.66 -33.92
N LEU A 20 -21.65 -26.99 -35.22
CA LEU A 20 -20.48 -26.69 -36.07
C LEU A 20 -20.27 -25.18 -36.24
N LEU A 21 -21.34 -24.41 -36.44
CA LEU A 21 -21.23 -22.96 -36.61
C LEU A 21 -20.74 -22.27 -35.33
N SER A 22 -21.22 -22.71 -34.16
CA SER A 22 -20.76 -22.19 -32.87
C SER A 22 -19.32 -22.60 -32.53
N PHE A 23 -18.90 -23.82 -32.91
CA PHE A 23 -17.51 -24.25 -32.77
C PHE A 23 -16.57 -23.44 -33.68
N LEU A 24 -16.94 -23.23 -34.95
CA LEU A 24 -16.17 -22.43 -35.90
C LEU A 24 -16.09 -20.94 -35.48
N LEU A 25 -17.16 -20.37 -34.93
CA LEU A 25 -17.12 -19.01 -34.37
C LEU A 25 -16.16 -18.90 -33.18
N SER A 26 -16.11 -19.91 -32.30
CA SER A 26 -15.21 -19.90 -31.15
C SER A 26 -13.72 -20.02 -31.55
N LEU A 27 -13.43 -20.77 -32.62
CA LEU A 27 -12.08 -20.83 -33.22
C LEU A 27 -11.68 -19.51 -33.88
N ALA A 28 -12.61 -18.82 -34.54
CA ALA A 28 -12.37 -17.50 -35.13
C ALA A 28 -12.15 -16.41 -34.07
N LEU A 29 -12.92 -16.42 -32.97
CA LEU A 29 -12.70 -15.49 -31.85
C LEU A 29 -11.38 -15.76 -31.10
N ASN A 30 -11.01 -17.03 -30.91
CA ASN A 30 -9.75 -17.37 -30.25
C ASN A 30 -8.52 -17.03 -31.08
N SER A 31 -8.60 -17.11 -32.42
CA SER A 31 -7.51 -16.69 -33.31
C SER A 31 -7.36 -15.16 -33.39
N PHE A 32 -8.44 -14.40 -33.24
CA PHE A 32 -8.39 -12.94 -33.12
C PHE A 32 -7.81 -12.49 -31.76
N LEU A 33 -8.12 -13.21 -30.67
CA LEU A 33 -7.51 -12.96 -29.37
C LEU A 33 -6.02 -13.36 -29.34
N PHE A 34 -5.64 -14.49 -29.94
CA PHE A 34 -4.22 -14.91 -29.94
C PHE A 34 -3.30 -14.04 -30.81
N SER A 35 -3.81 -13.44 -31.88
CA SER A 35 -3.02 -12.52 -32.72
C SER A 35 -2.86 -11.13 -32.11
N GLY A 36 -3.74 -10.72 -31.19
CA GLY A 36 -3.64 -9.46 -30.44
C GLY A 36 -2.71 -9.49 -29.23
N PHE A 37 -2.22 -10.66 -28.81
CA PHE A 37 -1.40 -10.83 -27.59
C PHE A 37 0.11 -10.99 -27.84
N ILE A 38 0.57 -10.88 -29.10
CA ILE A 38 1.99 -11.01 -29.44
C ILE A 38 2.52 -9.61 -29.84
N PHE A 39 3.49 -9.13 -29.07
CA PHE A 39 4.21 -7.84 -29.15
C PHE A 39 3.72 -6.68 -28.26
N ILE A 40 3.61 -6.92 -26.95
CA ILE A 40 4.09 -5.92 -25.99
C ILE A 40 5.58 -6.22 -25.78
N LYS A 41 6.45 -5.49 -26.48
CA LYS A 41 7.88 -5.44 -26.16
C LYS A 41 7.99 -4.97 -24.70
N MET A 42 8.36 -5.86 -23.78
CA MET A 42 8.98 -5.46 -22.52
C MET A 42 10.32 -4.82 -22.89
N SER A 43 10.30 -3.50 -23.08
CA SER A 43 11.53 -2.72 -23.06
C SER A 43 12.04 -2.79 -21.62
N SER A 44 13.21 -3.40 -21.43
CA SER A 44 13.95 -3.33 -20.18
C SER A 44 14.44 -1.90 -19.99
N THR A 45 13.57 -1.03 -19.51
CA THR A 45 13.97 0.27 -19.01
C THR A 45 14.74 0.00 -17.73
N THR A 46 16.06 0.12 -17.80
CA THR A 46 16.90 0.27 -16.62
C THR A 46 16.32 1.43 -15.79
N CYS A 47 15.84 1.14 -14.59
CA CYS A 47 15.53 2.16 -13.59
C CYS A 47 16.86 2.80 -13.14
N THR A 48 17.44 3.62 -14.00
CA THR A 48 18.39 4.63 -13.57
C THR A 48 17.55 5.74 -12.96
N ALA A 49 17.62 5.87 -11.64
CA ALA A 49 17.07 7.04 -10.97
C ALA A 49 17.68 8.28 -11.66
N PRO A 50 16.87 9.23 -12.15
CA PRO A 50 17.43 10.46 -12.67
C PRO A 50 18.19 11.12 -11.52
N VAL A 51 19.49 11.29 -11.68
CA VAL A 51 20.27 12.19 -10.83
C VAL A 51 19.76 13.58 -11.15
N ILE A 52 18.82 14.07 -10.34
CA ILE A 52 18.33 15.43 -10.43
C ILE A 52 19.51 16.32 -9.99
N ASN A 53 20.14 16.98 -10.96
CA ASN A 53 21.10 18.03 -10.71
C ASN A 53 20.45 19.08 -9.79
N SER A 54 21.16 19.44 -8.73
CA SER A 54 20.76 20.37 -7.66
C SER A 54 20.68 21.83 -8.09
N THR A 55 20.14 22.11 -9.28
CA THR A 55 19.63 23.44 -9.59
C THR A 55 18.40 23.67 -8.73
N ILE A 56 18.46 24.66 -7.81
CA ILE A 56 17.38 25.18 -6.96
C ILE A 56 16.02 24.70 -7.45
N LEU A 57 15.49 23.65 -6.83
CA LEU A 57 14.25 23.02 -7.28
C LEU A 57 13.14 24.04 -7.02
N SER A 58 12.73 24.75 -8.07
CA SER A 58 11.63 25.70 -7.94
C SER A 58 10.41 24.95 -7.40
N CYS A 59 9.79 25.48 -6.35
CA CYS A 59 8.56 24.93 -5.79
C CYS A 59 7.33 25.14 -6.70
N THR A 60 7.51 25.77 -7.86
CA THR A 60 6.47 25.93 -8.88
C THR A 60 5.81 24.58 -9.19
N GLY A 61 4.50 24.49 -8.94
CA GLY A 61 3.72 23.27 -9.18
C GLY A 61 3.94 22.16 -8.14
N ARG A 62 4.69 22.43 -7.07
CA ARG A 62 4.99 21.48 -5.97
C ARG A 62 4.51 21.97 -4.61
N TYR A 63 3.92 23.16 -4.53
CA TYR A 63 3.45 23.70 -3.27
C TYR A 63 2.39 22.80 -2.62
N ILE A 64 2.52 22.54 -1.32
CA ILE A 64 1.52 21.85 -0.52
C ILE A 64 1.04 22.78 0.57
N TYR A 65 -0.28 22.95 0.66
CA TYR A 65 -0.91 23.60 1.80
C TYR A 65 -1.36 22.53 2.79
N VAL A 66 -1.01 22.69 4.06
CA VAL A 66 -1.44 21.78 5.14
C VAL A 66 -2.69 22.37 5.78
N GLN A 67 -3.81 21.68 5.65
CA GLN A 67 -5.07 22.13 6.22
C GLN A 67 -4.95 22.25 7.74
N ASN A 68 -5.26 23.44 8.27
CA ASN A 68 -5.29 23.68 9.71
C ASN A 68 -6.56 23.06 10.33
N VAL A 69 -6.47 21.80 10.73
CA VAL A 69 -7.59 21.05 11.31
C VAL A 69 -7.69 21.27 12.83
N PRO A 70 -8.89 21.31 13.42
CA PRO A 70 -9.07 21.30 14.86
C PRO A 70 -8.34 20.13 15.52
N ASP A 71 -7.69 20.41 16.66
CA ASP A 71 -6.84 19.45 17.39
C ASP A 71 -7.52 18.10 17.64
N GLN A 72 -8.84 18.07 17.86
CA GLN A 72 -9.58 16.83 18.11
C GLN A 72 -9.45 15.81 16.98
N PHE A 73 -9.15 16.26 15.76
CA PHE A 73 -8.94 15.40 14.59
C PHE A 73 -7.51 14.85 14.48
N ASN A 74 -6.56 15.35 15.28
CA ASN A 74 -5.17 14.89 15.23
C ASN A 74 -4.44 14.90 16.58
N LEU A 75 -3.84 16.02 16.99
CA LEU A 75 -2.99 16.11 18.19
C LEU A 75 -3.78 15.80 19.46
N GLY A 76 -5.08 16.06 19.49
CA GLY A 76 -5.99 15.64 20.56
C GLY A 76 -6.04 14.12 20.73
N LEU A 77 -6.05 13.35 19.63
CA LEU A 77 -5.99 11.89 19.66
C LEU A 77 -4.68 11.39 20.28
N ILE A 78 -3.57 12.07 19.98
CA ILE A 78 -2.25 11.75 20.55
C ILE A 78 -2.18 12.16 22.03
N ARG A 79 -2.73 13.31 22.44
CA ARG A 79 -2.78 13.72 23.86
C ARG A 79 -3.52 12.69 24.70
N GLU A 80 -4.55 12.06 24.14
CA GLU A 80 -5.29 10.96 24.73
C GLU A 80 -4.78 9.58 24.29
N CYS A 81 -3.47 9.43 24.03
CA CYS A 81 -2.90 8.21 23.49
C CYS A 81 -3.19 6.92 24.28
N ARG A 82 -3.53 7.02 25.57
CA ARG A 82 -3.95 5.87 26.38
C ARG A 82 -5.27 5.26 25.90
N ASN A 83 -6.10 6.05 25.23
CA ASN A 83 -7.40 5.66 24.71
C ASN A 83 -7.32 5.10 23.27
N LEU A 84 -6.17 5.19 22.60
CA LEU A 84 -6.01 4.75 21.20
C LEU A 84 -6.03 3.22 21.03
N SER A 85 -5.76 2.47 22.09
CA SER A 85 -5.85 1.02 22.10
C SER A 85 -6.50 0.53 23.38
N ARG A 86 -7.40 -0.44 23.25
CA ARG A 86 -8.07 -1.08 24.41
C ARG A 86 -7.19 -2.12 25.10
N TRP A 87 -6.11 -2.54 24.45
CA TRP A 87 -5.30 -3.68 24.89
C TRP A 87 -3.97 -3.29 25.50
N HIS A 88 -3.42 -2.14 25.11
CA HIS A 88 -2.11 -1.68 25.57
C HIS A 88 -2.05 -0.15 25.61
N ASN A 89 -1.05 0.36 26.32
CA ASN A 89 -0.77 1.79 26.34
C ASN A 89 -0.15 2.23 25.01
N ALA A 90 -0.93 2.85 24.13
CA ALA A 90 -0.44 3.29 22.82
C ALA A 90 0.41 4.57 22.88
N CYS A 91 0.53 5.22 24.05
CA CYS A 91 1.41 6.38 24.22
C CYS A 91 2.87 6.11 23.91
N GLN A 92 3.34 4.86 24.06
CA GLN A 92 4.71 4.52 23.69
C GLN A 92 4.95 4.64 22.19
N HIS A 93 3.93 4.37 21.35
CA HIS A 93 4.09 4.29 19.89
C HIS A 93 4.01 5.66 19.20
N VAL A 94 3.36 6.65 19.82
CA VAL A 94 3.23 8.02 19.29
C VAL A 94 4.37 8.96 19.69
N GLN A 95 5.33 8.46 20.49
CA GLN A 95 6.56 9.18 20.83
C GLN A 95 7.52 9.24 19.64
N ASN A 96 8.56 10.07 19.76
CA ASN A 96 9.60 10.23 18.72
C ASN A 96 9.00 10.40 17.33
N TYR A 97 8.09 11.38 17.20
CA TYR A 97 7.41 11.70 15.93
C TYR A 97 6.56 10.57 15.34
N GLY A 98 6.19 9.57 16.15
CA GLY A 98 5.42 8.39 15.74
C GLY A 98 6.24 7.12 15.54
N PHE A 99 7.56 7.18 15.74
CA PHE A 99 8.46 6.01 15.66
C PHE A 99 8.39 5.12 16.91
N GLY A 100 7.92 5.65 18.02
CA GLY A 100 7.93 4.94 19.29
C GLY A 100 9.30 4.93 19.98
N PRO A 101 9.55 4.06 20.96
CA PRO A 101 10.79 4.09 21.74
C PRO A 101 11.99 3.64 20.90
N LEU A 102 13.16 4.22 21.15
CA LEU A 102 14.42 3.75 20.58
C LEU A 102 14.67 2.31 21.04
N LEU A 103 15.04 1.43 20.12
CA LEU A 103 15.39 0.05 20.40
C LEU A 103 16.85 -0.02 20.85
N THR A 104 17.09 -0.74 21.93
CA THR A 104 18.44 -1.06 22.40
C THR A 104 18.79 -2.46 21.94
N ASP A 105 19.88 -2.61 21.20
CA ASP A 105 20.46 -3.91 20.88
C ASP A 105 21.66 -4.17 21.81
N THR A 106 21.70 -5.35 22.42
CA THR A 106 22.86 -5.82 23.20
C THR A 106 23.85 -6.61 22.34
N GLY A 107 23.53 -6.86 21.06
CA GLY A 107 24.42 -7.42 20.05
C GLY A 107 24.61 -6.50 18.83
N ASP A 108 25.17 -7.05 17.74
CA ASP A 108 25.46 -6.32 16.50
C ASP A 108 24.37 -6.52 15.42
N THR A 109 23.09 -6.62 15.80
CA THR A 109 21.98 -6.86 14.85
C THR A 109 21.45 -5.56 14.26
N LEU A 110 21.19 -4.57 15.11
CA LEU A 110 20.67 -3.26 14.74
C LEU A 110 21.83 -2.30 14.40
N VAL A 111 22.07 -2.12 13.10
CA VAL A 111 23.18 -1.30 12.60
C VAL A 111 22.67 -0.18 11.69
N PRO A 112 22.99 1.09 11.96
CA PRO A 112 23.60 1.61 13.20
C PRO A 112 22.61 1.57 14.37
N PRO A 113 23.06 1.54 15.64
CA PRO A 113 22.21 1.23 16.79
C PRO A 113 21.21 2.34 17.19
N ASP A 114 21.41 3.58 16.73
CA ASP A 114 20.69 4.78 17.16
C ASP A 114 19.53 5.21 16.23
N VAL A 115 19.22 4.40 15.22
CA VAL A 115 18.19 4.69 14.20
C VAL A 115 17.10 3.63 14.11
N TRP A 116 16.99 2.78 15.14
CA TRP A 116 15.98 1.73 15.22
C TRP A 116 14.97 2.03 16.31
N TYR A 117 13.69 2.00 15.95
CA TYR A 117 12.60 2.34 16.85
C TYR A 117 11.53 1.25 16.84
N GLY A 118 10.83 1.10 17.97
CA GLY A 118 9.69 0.19 18.12
C GLY A 118 8.43 0.72 17.45
N SER A 119 8.52 1.00 16.14
CA SER A 119 7.47 1.62 15.34
C SER A 119 6.22 0.73 15.30
N ASP A 120 5.07 1.31 15.57
CA ASP A 120 3.80 0.60 15.46
C ASP A 120 3.26 0.73 14.03
N GLN A 121 2.69 -0.35 13.51
CA GLN A 121 2.17 -0.39 12.15
C GLN A 121 1.04 0.64 11.90
N PHE A 122 0.36 1.13 12.94
CA PHE A 122 -0.76 2.06 12.84
C PHE A 122 -0.40 3.52 13.11
N THR A 123 0.87 3.88 13.35
CA THR A 123 1.29 5.27 13.63
C THR A 123 1.73 6.06 12.40
N LEU A 124 1.50 5.52 11.20
CA LEU A 124 1.93 6.13 9.94
C LEU A 124 1.44 7.58 9.78
N GLU A 125 0.21 7.88 10.20
CA GLU A 125 -0.35 9.23 10.08
C GLU A 125 0.46 10.26 10.89
N VAL A 126 0.98 9.85 12.05
CA VAL A 126 1.84 10.68 12.91
C VAL A 126 3.22 10.86 12.27
N ILE A 127 3.80 9.78 11.74
CA ILE A 127 5.10 9.81 11.05
C ILE A 127 5.03 10.73 9.82
N PHE A 128 4.05 10.49 8.96
CA PHE A 128 3.86 11.23 7.72
C PHE A 128 3.57 12.71 7.99
N HIS A 129 2.74 13.04 8.98
CA HIS A 129 2.49 14.43 9.35
C HIS A 129 3.76 15.12 9.85
N ASN A 130 4.63 14.45 10.60
CA ASN A 130 5.90 15.03 11.02
C ASN A 130 6.92 15.16 9.87
N ARG A 131 6.93 14.24 8.90
CA ARG A 131 7.69 14.40 7.64
C ARG A 131 7.17 15.59 6.82
N MET A 132 5.84 15.73 6.70
CA MET A 132 5.19 16.82 5.97
C MET A 132 5.63 18.19 6.47
N LYS A 133 5.76 18.37 7.79
CA LYS A 133 6.23 19.63 8.39
C LYS A 133 7.64 20.06 7.95
N GLN A 134 8.41 19.15 7.36
CA GLN A 134 9.78 19.41 6.87
C GLN A 134 9.85 19.54 5.35
N TYR A 135 8.73 19.41 4.65
CA TYR A 135 8.68 19.52 3.20
C TYR A 135 9.05 20.95 2.76
N ASP A 136 9.95 21.07 1.78
CA ASP A 136 10.53 22.37 1.39
C ASP A 136 9.51 23.30 0.71
N CYS A 137 8.52 22.73 0.04
CA CYS A 137 7.51 23.47 -0.71
C CYS A 137 6.18 23.57 0.05
N LEU A 138 6.22 23.80 1.36
CA LEU A 138 5.02 24.20 2.08
C LEU A 138 4.64 25.65 1.72
N THR A 139 3.34 25.94 1.63
CA THR A 139 2.81 27.29 1.47
C THR A 139 1.72 27.57 2.49
N ASP A 140 1.62 28.82 2.95
CA ASP A 140 0.50 29.31 3.77
C ASP A 140 -0.66 29.81 2.91
N ASN A 141 -0.47 29.90 1.59
CA ASN A 141 -1.50 30.34 0.64
C ASN A 141 -2.10 29.13 -0.11
N PRO A 142 -3.33 28.68 0.23
CA PRO A 142 -3.95 27.54 -0.44
C PRO A 142 -4.17 27.75 -1.95
N ALA A 143 -4.22 29.00 -2.42
CA ALA A 143 -4.38 29.29 -3.85
C ALA A 143 -3.14 28.97 -4.69
N GLU A 144 -1.96 28.87 -4.08
CA GLU A 144 -0.70 28.50 -4.74
C GLU A 144 -0.44 26.99 -4.68
N ALA A 145 -1.20 26.26 -3.85
CA ALA A 145 -0.98 24.86 -3.60
C ALA A 145 -1.33 24.00 -4.83
N ALA A 146 -0.41 23.10 -5.17
CA ALA A 146 -0.66 22.01 -6.09
C ALA A 146 -1.51 20.91 -5.46
N ALA A 147 -1.44 20.73 -4.14
CA ALA A 147 -2.26 19.79 -3.38
C ALA A 147 -2.48 20.27 -1.93
N ILE A 148 -3.56 19.82 -1.30
CA ILE A 148 -3.94 20.16 0.08
C ILE A 148 -3.88 18.92 0.96
N TYR A 149 -2.97 18.91 1.94
CA TYR A 149 -2.84 17.81 2.88
C TYR A 149 -3.82 17.97 4.05
N ILE A 150 -4.61 16.93 4.34
CA ILE A 150 -5.51 16.89 5.51
C ILE A 150 -4.85 16.04 6.61
N PRO A 151 -4.30 16.64 7.68
CA PRO A 151 -3.69 15.90 8.78
C PRO A 151 -4.75 15.38 9.77
N TYR A 152 -5.72 14.57 9.32
CA TYR A 152 -6.67 13.84 10.18
C TYR A 152 -6.13 12.43 10.45
N TYR A 153 -6.09 12.01 11.71
CA TYR A 153 -5.59 10.68 12.09
C TYR A 153 -6.73 9.65 12.09
N ALA A 154 -7.25 9.36 10.91
CA ALA A 154 -8.39 8.49 10.68
C ALA A 154 -8.16 7.06 11.20
N ALA A 155 -6.95 6.53 11.03
CA ALA A 155 -6.58 5.18 11.47
C ALA A 155 -6.46 5.08 13.00
N LEU A 156 -5.97 6.13 13.66
CA LEU A 156 -5.96 6.21 15.12
C LEU A 156 -7.37 6.37 15.69
N ASP A 157 -8.22 7.20 15.06
CA ASP A 157 -9.59 7.42 15.49
C ASP A 157 -10.45 6.15 15.37
N ILE A 158 -10.43 5.46 14.23
CA ILE A 158 -11.16 4.20 14.13
C ILE A 158 -10.59 3.16 15.09
N GLY A 159 -9.26 3.15 15.28
CA GLY A 159 -8.56 2.14 16.08
C GLY A 159 -9.06 2.03 17.52
N ARG A 160 -9.37 3.16 18.16
CA ARG A 160 -9.95 3.19 19.52
C ARG A 160 -11.38 2.66 19.60
N ASN A 161 -12.13 2.75 18.51
CA ASN A 161 -13.56 2.46 18.47
C ASN A 161 -13.91 1.17 17.71
N LEU A 162 -12.95 0.52 17.04
CA LEU A 162 -13.21 -0.58 16.11
C LEU A 162 -13.86 -1.81 16.78
N TRP A 163 -13.61 -2.03 18.08
CA TRP A 163 -14.12 -3.18 18.83
C TRP A 163 -15.24 -2.81 19.80
N TYR A 164 -16.35 -3.56 19.74
CA TYR A 164 -17.50 -3.53 20.66
C TYR A 164 -18.21 -2.17 20.80
N GLN A 165 -17.97 -1.24 19.88
CA GLN A 165 -18.72 0.02 19.81
C GLN A 165 -19.78 -0.05 18.69
N PRO A 166 -20.92 0.63 18.84
CA PRO A 166 -21.88 0.80 17.75
C PRO A 166 -21.30 1.70 16.64
N ILE A 167 -21.82 1.59 15.41
CA ILE A 167 -21.33 2.36 14.26
C ILE A 167 -21.48 3.87 14.46
N SER A 168 -22.44 4.29 15.27
CA SER A 168 -22.63 5.71 15.64
C SER A 168 -21.40 6.28 16.35
N VAL A 169 -20.74 5.50 17.20
CA VAL A 169 -19.50 5.88 17.90
C VAL A 169 -18.29 5.73 16.97
N ARG A 170 -18.21 4.63 16.21
CA ARG A 170 -17.11 4.39 15.27
C ARG A 170 -16.93 5.48 14.23
N ASP A 171 -18.05 6.03 13.75
CA ASP A 171 -18.03 7.05 12.70
C ASP A 171 -18.16 8.49 13.23
N ALA A 172 -18.29 8.71 14.55
CA ALA A 172 -18.65 10.01 15.12
C ALA A 172 -17.65 11.12 14.74
N LEU A 173 -16.39 10.97 15.16
CA LEU A 173 -15.35 11.99 14.93
C LEU A 173 -15.04 12.14 13.44
N MET A 174 -15.11 11.05 12.66
CA MET A 174 -15.02 11.09 11.21
C MET A 174 -16.14 11.95 10.58
N ASN A 175 -17.40 11.79 11.00
CA ASN A 175 -18.51 12.60 10.48
C ASN A 175 -18.32 14.08 10.86
N GLU A 176 -17.86 14.37 12.08
CA GLU A 176 -17.55 15.73 12.52
C GLU A 176 -16.42 16.36 11.70
N MET A 177 -15.34 15.59 11.42
CA MET A 177 -14.22 16.03 10.59
C MET A 177 -14.71 16.38 9.19
N LEU A 178 -15.47 15.50 8.55
CA LEU A 178 -15.97 15.73 7.19
C LEU A 178 -16.98 16.89 7.14
N GLN A 179 -17.82 17.04 8.15
CA GLN A 179 -18.73 18.19 8.25
C GLN A 179 -17.94 19.50 8.37
N TRP A 180 -16.91 19.53 9.21
CA TRP A 180 -16.03 20.67 9.35
C TRP A 180 -15.26 20.94 8.05
N LEU A 181 -14.70 19.91 7.41
CA LEU A 181 -13.94 20.02 6.16
C LEU A 181 -14.77 20.62 5.03
N ARG A 182 -16.03 20.18 4.87
CA ARG A 182 -16.96 20.76 3.88
C ARG A 182 -17.22 22.25 4.10
N SER A 183 -17.03 22.77 5.32
CA SER A 183 -17.21 24.18 5.64
C SER A 183 -16.00 25.05 5.35
N THR A 184 -14.85 24.46 5.02
CA THR A 184 -13.63 25.20 4.75
C THR A 184 -13.64 25.81 3.34
N PRO A 185 -13.09 27.01 3.14
CA PRO A 185 -13.01 27.62 1.81
C PRO A 185 -12.16 26.79 0.85
N GLU A 186 -11.12 26.12 1.36
CA GLU A 186 -10.24 25.27 0.55
C GLU A 186 -11.01 24.12 -0.10
N TRP A 187 -11.90 23.46 0.66
CA TRP A 187 -12.71 22.37 0.12
C TRP A 187 -13.65 22.83 -1.00
N ALA A 188 -14.23 24.04 -0.85
CA ALA A 188 -15.20 24.58 -1.79
C ALA A 188 -14.61 24.86 -3.18
N VAL A 189 -13.30 25.10 -3.30
CA VAL A 189 -12.66 25.43 -4.59
C VAL A 189 -12.78 24.28 -5.58
N ARG A 190 -12.51 23.04 -5.15
CA ARG A 190 -12.44 21.86 -6.05
C ARG A 190 -13.19 20.63 -5.58
N GLY A 191 -13.91 20.74 -4.47
CA GLY A 191 -14.73 19.68 -3.90
C GLY A 191 -13.91 18.47 -3.43
N GLY A 192 -12.70 18.71 -2.93
CA GLY A 192 -11.79 17.69 -2.40
C GLY A 192 -10.83 17.05 -3.39
N ARG A 193 -10.93 17.35 -4.68
CA ARG A 193 -10.14 16.69 -5.75
C ARG A 193 -8.64 16.98 -5.74
N ASP A 194 -8.27 18.12 -5.17
CA ASP A 194 -6.90 18.55 -4.90
C ASP A 194 -6.46 18.23 -3.46
N HIS A 195 -7.33 17.60 -2.67
CA HIS A 195 -7.00 17.20 -1.30
C HIS A 195 -6.44 15.78 -1.28
N PHE A 196 -5.59 15.52 -0.30
CA PHE A 196 -5.14 14.18 0.00
C PHE A 196 -5.00 13.93 1.50
N ILE A 197 -5.12 12.65 1.88
CA ILE A 197 -5.02 12.18 3.25
C ILE A 197 -4.19 10.90 3.31
N VAL A 198 -3.58 10.65 4.48
CA VAL A 198 -2.85 9.42 4.78
C VAL A 198 -3.66 8.60 5.78
N VAL A 199 -3.76 7.29 5.56
CA VAL A 199 -4.48 6.36 6.42
C VAL A 199 -3.57 5.19 6.80
N GLY A 200 -3.21 5.13 8.08
CA GLY A 200 -2.29 4.14 8.65
C GLY A 200 -2.90 2.76 8.93
N ARG A 201 -4.07 2.43 8.35
CA ARG A 201 -4.77 1.15 8.51
C ARG A 201 -5.21 0.61 7.17
N THR A 202 -5.61 -0.65 7.15
CA THR A 202 -6.06 -1.31 5.92
C THR A 202 -7.36 -0.69 5.41
N THR A 203 -7.59 -0.72 4.09
CA THR A 203 -8.86 -0.25 3.51
C THR A 203 -10.09 -0.96 4.12
N TRP A 204 -9.93 -2.21 4.57
CA TRP A 204 -11.00 -3.00 5.20
C TRP A 204 -11.45 -2.47 6.57
N ASP A 205 -10.55 -1.87 7.35
CA ASP A 205 -10.90 -1.20 8.62
C ASP A 205 -11.71 0.08 8.38
N MET A 206 -11.67 0.63 7.17
CA MET A 206 -12.22 1.95 6.85
C MET A 206 -13.38 1.90 5.85
N ARG A 207 -13.71 0.72 5.31
CA ARG A 207 -14.68 0.51 4.24
C ARG A 207 -15.73 -0.54 4.64
N ARG A 208 -16.49 -0.24 5.69
CA ARG A 208 -17.64 -1.04 6.10
C ARG A 208 -18.67 -1.13 4.97
N LYS A 209 -19.25 -2.32 4.75
CA LYS A 209 -20.12 -2.60 3.59
C LYS A 209 -21.59 -2.35 3.89
N LYS A 210 -22.01 -2.61 5.12
CA LYS A 210 -23.39 -2.49 5.60
C LYS A 210 -23.48 -1.47 6.72
N ASN A 211 -24.65 -0.85 6.85
CA ASN A 211 -24.95 0.05 7.96
C ASN A 211 -25.54 -0.72 9.14
N GLU A 212 -24.76 -1.67 9.67
CA GLU A 212 -25.15 -2.54 10.79
C GLU A 212 -24.03 -2.56 11.85
N ASP A 213 -24.39 -2.59 13.14
CA ASP A 213 -23.44 -2.64 14.27
C ASP A 213 -22.56 -3.90 14.27
N SER A 214 -23.08 -4.98 13.67
CA SER A 214 -22.40 -6.26 13.49
C SER A 214 -21.32 -6.23 12.41
N ASP A 215 -21.33 -5.26 11.49
CA ASP A 215 -20.37 -5.20 10.39
C ASP A 215 -19.04 -4.55 10.82
N TRP A 216 -17.95 -4.96 10.16
CA TRP A 216 -16.59 -4.54 10.53
C TRP A 216 -16.22 -3.17 9.98
N GLY A 217 -15.44 -2.39 10.73
CA GLY A 217 -14.81 -1.18 10.24
C GLY A 217 -15.64 0.11 10.41
N GLY A 218 -15.03 1.22 9.99
CA GLY A 218 -15.65 2.53 9.79
C GLY A 218 -16.19 2.69 8.37
N LYS A 219 -16.94 3.76 8.11
CA LYS A 219 -17.44 4.09 6.76
C LYS A 219 -16.59 5.10 5.99
N PHE A 220 -15.47 5.57 6.56
CA PHE A 220 -14.69 6.70 6.04
C PHE A 220 -14.35 6.60 4.56
N MET A 221 -13.93 5.43 4.08
CA MET A 221 -13.57 5.25 2.68
C MET A 221 -14.80 5.14 1.76
N GLY A 222 -15.99 4.91 2.31
CA GLY A 222 -17.24 4.75 1.58
C GLY A 222 -18.07 6.02 1.40
N VAL A 223 -17.65 7.15 1.98
CA VAL A 223 -18.38 8.44 1.88
C VAL A 223 -17.93 9.27 0.68
N PRO A 224 -18.80 10.14 0.12
CA PRO A 224 -18.49 10.92 -1.09
C PRO A 224 -17.25 11.82 -0.95
N GLU A 225 -17.01 12.40 0.24
CA GLU A 225 -15.87 13.28 0.49
C GLU A 225 -14.57 12.53 0.27
N THR A 226 -14.45 11.37 0.90
CA THR A 226 -13.26 10.53 0.79
C THR A 226 -13.08 9.97 -0.61
N GLN A 227 -14.18 9.69 -1.33
CA GLN A 227 -14.12 9.26 -2.72
C GLN A 227 -13.60 10.35 -3.66
N ASN A 228 -13.75 11.63 -3.29
CA ASN A 228 -13.27 12.75 -4.09
C ASN A 228 -11.80 13.13 -3.84
N MET A 229 -11.23 12.76 -2.68
CA MET A 229 -9.83 13.04 -2.34
C MET A 229 -8.91 11.87 -2.66
N THR A 230 -7.62 12.16 -2.83
CA THR A 230 -6.56 11.15 -2.95
C THR A 230 -6.25 10.55 -1.58
N VAL A 231 -6.25 9.23 -1.46
CA VAL A 231 -5.97 8.52 -0.19
C VAL A 231 -4.71 7.70 -0.33
N LEU A 232 -3.68 8.07 0.44
CA LEU A 232 -2.49 7.26 0.64
C LEU A 232 -2.76 6.27 1.78
N ILE A 233 -2.61 4.98 1.55
CA ILE A 233 -3.03 3.94 2.51
C ILE A 233 -2.06 2.75 2.52
N VAL A 234 -1.86 2.10 3.67
CA VAL A 234 -0.92 0.97 3.81
C VAL A 234 -1.35 -0.29 3.08
N GLU A 235 -2.66 -0.50 2.92
CA GLU A 235 -3.23 -1.59 2.12
C GLU A 235 -4.39 -1.06 1.27
N SER A 236 -4.06 -0.67 0.03
CA SER A 236 -5.02 -0.18 -0.97
C SER A 236 -5.76 -1.31 -1.68
N THR A 237 -6.92 -1.02 -2.25
CA THR A 237 -7.58 -1.91 -3.22
C THR A 237 -7.50 -1.39 -4.65
N THR A 238 -7.37 -2.29 -5.62
CA THR A 238 -7.39 -1.97 -7.05
C THR A 238 -8.77 -1.60 -7.59
N ARG A 239 -9.81 -1.63 -6.75
CA ARG A 239 -11.20 -1.35 -7.14
C ARG A 239 -11.57 0.13 -7.10
N HIS A 240 -10.76 0.97 -6.46
CA HIS A 240 -10.99 2.40 -6.32
C HIS A 240 -9.79 3.17 -6.86
N SER A 241 -10.04 4.15 -7.71
CA SER A 241 -9.01 4.91 -8.41
C SER A 241 -8.34 5.98 -7.55
N ASN A 242 -8.91 6.29 -6.39
CA ASN A 242 -8.42 7.32 -5.49
C ASN A 242 -7.58 6.77 -4.32
N GLU A 243 -7.30 5.46 -4.31
CA GLU A 243 -6.48 4.80 -3.29
C GLU A 243 -5.09 4.46 -3.83
N PHE A 244 -4.05 4.82 -3.08
CA PHE A 244 -2.66 4.56 -3.45
C PHE A 244 -1.91 3.91 -2.29
N GLY A 245 -1.35 2.74 -2.55
CA GLY A 245 -0.57 1.98 -1.57
C GLY A 245 0.74 2.69 -1.20
N ILE A 246 0.99 2.91 0.09
CA ILE A 246 2.29 3.36 0.61
C ILE A 246 2.83 2.37 1.66
N PRO A 247 4.15 2.28 1.89
CA PRO A 247 4.72 1.31 2.82
C PRO A 247 4.24 1.51 4.26
N PHE A 248 4.10 0.42 4.99
CA PHE A 248 3.98 0.44 6.45
C PHE A 248 5.20 1.09 7.11
N PRO A 249 5.05 1.71 8.29
CA PRO A 249 6.19 2.09 9.11
C PRO A 249 7.11 0.90 9.38
N THR A 250 8.41 1.06 9.08
CA THR A 250 9.47 0.12 9.43
C THR A 250 10.09 0.50 10.78
N TYR A 251 10.94 -0.35 11.34
CA TYR A 251 11.67 -0.01 12.58
C TYR A 251 12.89 0.86 12.29
N PHE A 252 13.38 0.89 11.04
CA PHE A 252 14.54 1.66 10.62
C PHE A 252 14.13 3.07 10.17
N HIS A 253 14.68 4.10 10.81
CA HIS A 253 14.43 5.51 10.52
C HIS A 253 15.76 6.28 10.45
N PRO A 254 16.45 6.25 9.30
CA PRO A 254 17.79 6.83 9.18
C PRO A 254 17.76 8.36 9.33
N SER A 255 18.85 8.90 9.85
CA SER A 255 19.05 10.33 10.08
C SER A 255 20.05 10.96 9.11
N LYS A 256 20.87 10.13 8.45
CA LYS A 256 21.91 10.53 7.51
C LYS A 256 22.19 9.41 6.51
N MET A 257 22.81 9.75 5.38
CA MET A 257 23.15 8.81 4.31
C MET A 257 24.00 7.63 4.82
N SER A 258 24.93 7.88 5.75
CA SER A 258 25.78 6.83 6.31
C SER A 258 24.99 5.74 7.04
N ASP A 259 23.81 6.05 7.59
CA ASP A 259 22.97 5.06 8.27
C ASP A 259 22.40 4.07 7.26
N ILE A 260 21.95 4.58 6.11
CA ILE A 260 21.43 3.78 5.00
C ILE A 260 22.55 2.92 4.44
N ILE A 261 23.72 3.50 4.17
CA ILE A 261 24.89 2.75 3.68
C ILE A 261 25.27 1.65 4.68
N ALA A 262 25.38 1.98 5.97
CA ALA A 262 25.72 0.99 6.99
C ALA A 262 24.72 -0.15 7.06
N TRP A 263 23.42 0.14 6.95
CA TRP A 263 22.39 -0.88 6.91
C TRP A 263 22.42 -1.70 5.62
N GLN A 264 22.62 -1.06 4.46
CA GLN A 264 22.79 -1.75 3.18
C GLN A 264 24.00 -2.69 3.19
N GLU A 265 25.16 -2.23 3.69
CA GLU A 265 26.35 -3.06 3.85
C GLU A 265 26.10 -4.22 4.82
N LYS A 266 25.42 -3.97 5.95
CA LYS A 266 25.03 -5.04 6.87
C LYS A 266 24.17 -6.07 6.15
N VAL A 267 23.13 -5.66 5.42
CA VAL A 267 22.23 -6.57 4.69
C VAL A 267 22.98 -7.33 3.59
N ARG A 268 23.94 -6.70 2.90
CA ARG A 268 24.79 -7.32 1.86
C ARG A 268 25.71 -8.40 2.42
N HIS A 269 26.33 -8.14 3.58
CA HIS A 269 27.30 -9.05 4.20
C HIS A 269 26.67 -10.12 5.11
N VAL A 270 25.37 -10.02 5.43
CA VAL A 270 24.69 -11.08 6.18
C VAL A 270 24.64 -12.34 5.31
N THR A 271 25.32 -13.39 5.77
CA THR A 271 25.22 -14.72 5.17
C THR A 271 23.78 -15.20 5.29
N ARG A 272 23.04 -15.13 4.19
CA ARG A 272 21.70 -15.70 4.08
C ARG A 272 21.83 -17.04 3.36
N PRO A 273 21.84 -18.18 4.07
CA PRO A 273 21.85 -19.49 3.42
C PRO A 273 20.59 -19.70 2.57
N HIS A 274 19.54 -18.90 2.80
CA HIS A 274 18.27 -18.92 2.08
C HIS A 274 17.99 -17.53 1.43
N LEU A 275 17.70 -17.48 0.12
CA LEU A 275 17.28 -16.31 -0.68
C LEU A 275 15.94 -15.68 -0.22
N PHE A 276 14.94 -16.47 0.18
CA PHE A 276 13.67 -15.99 0.76
C PHE A 276 13.19 -16.89 1.90
N SER A 277 12.24 -16.49 2.73
CA SER A 277 11.60 -17.37 3.72
C SER A 277 10.10 -17.21 3.59
N PHE A 278 9.37 -18.32 3.51
CA PHE A 278 7.91 -18.27 3.41
C PHE A 278 7.31 -18.68 4.76
N THR A 279 6.40 -17.85 5.27
CA THR A 279 5.70 -18.09 6.55
C THR A 279 4.24 -18.40 6.28
N GLY A 280 3.83 -19.65 6.53
CA GLY A 280 2.43 -20.05 6.38
C GLY A 280 2.23 -21.54 6.18
N ALA A 281 1.01 -22.00 6.49
CA ALA A 281 0.56 -23.36 6.20
C ALA A 281 -0.40 -23.36 4.99
N ARG A 282 -0.49 -24.53 4.35
CA ARG A 282 -1.52 -24.81 3.34
C ARG A 282 -2.91 -24.73 3.99
N ARG A 283 -3.89 -24.22 3.27
CA ARG A 283 -5.28 -24.13 3.76
C ARG A 283 -6.13 -25.22 3.11
N LYS A 284 -6.73 -26.11 3.91
CA LYS A 284 -7.69 -27.11 3.41
C LYS A 284 -8.96 -26.42 2.88
N ASN A 285 -9.50 -26.90 1.75
CA ASN A 285 -10.80 -26.53 1.18
C ASN A 285 -11.01 -25.08 0.71
N HIS A 286 -9.97 -24.36 0.27
CA HIS A 286 -10.14 -23.03 -0.31
C HIS A 286 -9.61 -22.96 -1.74
N THR A 287 -10.46 -22.62 -2.72
CA THR A 287 -10.05 -22.45 -4.13
C THR A 287 -9.04 -21.31 -4.30
N ALA A 288 -9.09 -20.28 -3.44
CA ALA A 288 -8.09 -19.22 -3.35
C ALA A 288 -6.76 -19.65 -2.70
N ALA A 289 -6.68 -20.86 -2.13
CA ALA A 289 -5.42 -21.40 -1.60
C ALA A 289 -4.48 -21.91 -2.69
N ALA A 290 -4.95 -22.10 -3.94
CA ALA A 290 -4.15 -22.68 -5.02
C ALA A 290 -2.83 -21.92 -5.30
N ILE A 291 -2.87 -20.58 -5.32
CA ILE A 291 -1.64 -19.76 -5.50
C ILE A 291 -0.75 -19.86 -4.27
N ARG A 292 -1.33 -19.77 -3.06
CA ARG A 292 -0.57 -19.88 -1.80
C ARG A 292 0.14 -21.22 -1.69
N ASP A 293 -0.56 -22.30 -2.03
CA ASP A 293 -0.02 -23.66 -2.06
C ASP A 293 1.09 -23.76 -3.10
N GLN A 294 0.95 -23.13 -4.28
CA GLN A 294 2.04 -23.06 -5.26
C GLN A 294 3.27 -22.29 -4.75
N VAL A 295 3.10 -21.16 -4.07
CA VAL A 295 4.24 -20.40 -3.50
C VAL A 295 4.90 -21.15 -2.36
N ILE A 296 4.12 -21.81 -1.50
CA ILE A 296 4.60 -22.73 -0.47
C ILE A 296 5.46 -23.84 -1.09
N ASN A 297 4.95 -24.48 -2.16
CA ASN A 297 5.66 -25.54 -2.87
C ASN A 297 6.99 -25.05 -3.46
N GLN A 298 7.00 -23.82 -3.99
CA GLN A 298 8.21 -23.19 -4.50
C GLN A 298 9.22 -22.85 -3.38
N CYS A 299 8.75 -22.49 -2.19
CA CYS A 299 9.64 -22.21 -1.05
C CYS A 299 10.22 -23.46 -0.39
N VAL A 300 9.42 -24.49 -0.06
CA VAL A 300 9.99 -25.80 0.37
C VAL A 300 11.02 -26.24 -0.64
N GLY A 301 10.67 -25.98 -1.91
CA GLY A 301 11.34 -26.15 -3.19
C GLY A 301 12.78 -25.70 -3.28
N SER A 302 13.38 -25.26 -2.18
CA SER A 302 14.55 -24.41 -2.26
C SER A 302 15.56 -24.55 -1.14
N PRO A 303 16.84 -24.97 -1.36
CA PRO A 303 17.96 -24.58 -0.49
C PRO A 303 18.04 -23.07 -0.27
N ARG A 304 17.46 -22.29 -1.19
CA ARG A 304 17.37 -20.84 -1.14
C ARG A 304 16.05 -20.35 -0.55
N CYS A 305 15.16 -21.19 -0.04
CA CYS A 305 14.02 -20.72 0.72
C CYS A 305 13.78 -21.55 1.94
N LYS A 306 13.65 -20.88 3.08
CA LYS A 306 13.24 -21.57 4.30
C LYS A 306 11.73 -21.52 4.37
N LEU A 307 11.06 -22.62 4.02
CA LEU A 307 9.65 -22.76 4.40
C LEU A 307 9.58 -23.08 5.89
N LEU A 308 8.79 -22.30 6.60
CA LEU A 308 8.44 -22.56 7.98
C LEU A 308 7.06 -23.23 7.97
N GLU A 309 7.04 -24.54 7.68
CA GLU A 309 5.85 -25.40 7.56
C GLU A 309 5.81 -26.44 8.68
N CYS A 310 4.64 -26.63 9.28
CA CYS A 310 4.35 -27.85 10.04
C CYS A 310 3.60 -28.84 9.10
N GLU A 311 4.19 -30.03 8.91
CA GLU A 311 3.58 -31.33 8.53
C GLU A 311 3.83 -32.01 7.15
N ASP A 312 3.01 -31.89 6.08
CA ASP A 312 2.74 -33.14 5.31
C ASP A 312 3.30 -33.40 3.89
N ALA A 313 3.68 -32.43 3.05
CA ALA A 313 3.96 -32.73 1.63
C ALA A 313 5.40 -33.15 1.30
N VAL A 314 6.37 -32.78 2.15
CA VAL A 314 7.75 -33.29 2.09
C VAL A 314 7.80 -34.78 2.45
N ARG A 315 6.87 -35.29 3.27
CA ARG A 315 6.79 -36.72 3.63
C ARG A 315 6.54 -37.63 2.41
N ASN A 316 5.95 -37.13 1.32
CA ASN A 316 5.46 -37.95 0.20
C ASN A 316 6.29 -37.87 -1.10
N GLY A 317 7.42 -37.15 -1.13
CA GLY A 317 8.51 -37.33 -2.11
C GLY A 317 8.26 -36.98 -3.59
N THR A 318 7.20 -36.25 -3.94
CA THR A 318 6.71 -36.12 -5.33
C THR A 318 7.33 -34.98 -6.17
N VAL A 319 8.05 -34.03 -5.54
CA VAL A 319 8.76 -32.92 -6.22
C VAL A 319 10.17 -32.82 -5.62
N LYS A 320 11.19 -32.68 -6.48
CA LYS A 320 12.59 -32.40 -6.09
C LYS A 320 12.98 -30.96 -6.42
N ILE A 321 12.30 -30.03 -5.80
CA ILE A 321 12.89 -28.90 -5.06
C ILE A 321 14.34 -28.54 -5.45
N GLU A 322 15.30 -29.40 -5.09
CA GLU A 322 16.73 -29.27 -5.39
C GLU A 322 17.03 -28.89 -6.86
N ASP A 323 16.36 -29.51 -7.82
CA ASP A 323 16.66 -29.39 -9.25
C ASP A 323 16.36 -27.99 -9.83
N VAL A 324 15.32 -27.31 -9.33
CA VAL A 324 14.85 -26.02 -9.90
C VAL A 324 15.78 -24.86 -9.54
N LEU A 325 16.49 -24.94 -8.42
CA LEU A 325 17.26 -23.81 -7.92
C LEU A 325 18.72 -24.08 -7.59
N LEU A 326 19.17 -25.30 -7.89
CA LEU A 326 20.42 -25.47 -8.63
C LEU A 326 20.38 -24.76 -10.01
N GLY A 327 19.21 -24.47 -10.57
CA GLY A 327 19.05 -23.76 -11.85
C GLY A 327 19.36 -22.26 -11.84
N TYR A 328 19.52 -21.63 -10.68
CA TYR A 328 19.89 -20.22 -10.59
C TYR A 328 21.38 -20.09 -10.25
N SER A 329 22.10 -19.29 -11.01
CA SER A 329 23.51 -18.96 -10.75
C SER A 329 23.70 -18.10 -9.49
N ALA A 330 24.93 -18.01 -8.99
CA ALA A 330 25.26 -17.13 -7.86
C ALA A 330 25.07 -15.65 -8.25
N GLU A 331 25.34 -15.34 -9.50
CA GLU A 331 25.19 -14.03 -10.13
C GLU A 331 23.72 -13.59 -10.14
N GLN A 332 22.78 -14.50 -10.43
CA GLN A 332 21.34 -14.20 -10.38
C GLN A 332 20.86 -13.91 -8.96
N ILE A 333 21.40 -14.60 -7.93
CA ILE A 333 21.08 -14.29 -6.53
C ILE A 333 21.54 -12.89 -6.17
N GLU A 334 22.79 -12.59 -6.50
CA GLU A 334 23.38 -11.31 -6.13
C GLU A 334 22.66 -10.15 -6.81
N ALA A 335 22.30 -10.32 -8.09
CA ALA A 335 21.48 -9.35 -8.81
C ALA A 335 20.12 -9.10 -8.12
N MET A 336 19.41 -10.15 -7.70
CA MET A 336 18.13 -9.99 -6.99
C MET A 336 18.30 -9.33 -5.61
N ARG A 337 19.40 -9.60 -4.91
CA ARG A 337 19.70 -8.98 -3.61
C ARG A 337 19.96 -7.49 -3.73
N GLU A 338 20.76 -7.10 -4.72
CA GLU A 338 21.03 -5.68 -4.98
C GLU A 338 19.74 -4.93 -5.31
N VAL A 339 18.74 -5.54 -5.95
CA VAL A 339 17.42 -4.91 -6.12
C VAL A 339 16.79 -4.57 -4.77
N ILE A 340 16.74 -5.50 -3.82
CA ILE A 340 16.14 -5.27 -2.49
C ILE A 340 16.94 -4.24 -1.69
N ILE A 341 18.27 -4.35 -1.70
CA ILE A 341 19.17 -3.43 -1.00
C ILE A 341 18.96 -2.00 -1.52
N ASN A 342 18.83 -1.83 -2.83
CA ASN A 342 18.60 -0.53 -3.44
C ASN A 342 17.18 0.02 -3.21
N LEU A 343 16.20 -0.83 -2.85
CA LEU A 343 14.86 -0.40 -2.48
C LEU A 343 14.76 0.12 -1.04
N ILE A 344 15.65 -0.30 -0.13
CA ILE A 344 15.64 0.10 1.29
C ILE A 344 15.34 1.60 1.49
N PRO A 345 16.08 2.55 0.90
CA PRO A 345 15.81 3.97 1.11
C PRO A 345 14.38 4.37 0.70
N THR A 346 13.84 3.76 -0.36
CA THR A 346 12.54 4.13 -0.95
C THR A 346 11.32 3.58 -0.21
N ILE A 347 11.52 2.65 0.74
CA ILE A 347 10.43 1.98 1.47
C ILE A 347 10.41 2.29 2.97
N VAL A 348 11.36 3.10 3.44
CA VAL A 348 11.44 3.57 4.82
C VAL A 348 11.08 5.05 4.91
N TYR A 349 10.82 5.55 6.11
CA TYR A 349 10.58 6.96 6.37
C TYR A 349 11.76 7.52 7.17
N ASN A 350 12.41 8.56 6.67
CA ASN A 350 13.58 9.14 7.32
C ASN A 350 13.19 9.85 8.63
N ASP A 351 14.16 10.09 9.50
CA ASP A 351 13.92 10.88 10.70
C ASP A 351 13.60 12.34 10.35
N PRO A 352 12.41 12.89 10.70
CA PRO A 352 12.04 14.26 10.37
C PRO A 352 12.89 15.32 11.08
N ARG A 353 13.73 14.96 12.06
CA ARG A 353 14.67 15.91 12.67
C ARG A 353 15.81 16.31 11.73
N TYR A 354 16.06 15.53 10.68
CA TYR A 354 17.21 15.68 9.80
C TYR A 354 16.78 15.68 8.34
N LYS A 355 17.47 16.47 7.52
CA LYS A 355 17.35 16.42 6.06
C LYS A 355 18.51 15.62 5.51
N ILE A 356 18.20 14.54 4.78
CA ILE A 356 19.21 13.70 4.15
C ILE A 356 19.28 14.07 2.67
N GLU A 357 20.24 14.92 2.31
CA GLU A 357 20.43 15.33 0.92
C GLU A 357 20.69 14.12 0.01
N GLY A 358 20.06 14.13 -1.17
CA GLY A 358 20.24 13.08 -2.17
C GLY A 358 19.57 11.74 -1.88
N VAL A 359 18.82 11.62 -0.76
CA VAL A 359 18.02 10.43 -0.46
C VAL A 359 16.55 10.76 -0.61
N ARG A 360 15.84 9.96 -1.41
CA ARG A 360 14.37 10.01 -1.45
C ARG A 360 13.79 8.82 -0.69
N ASP A 361 12.96 9.12 0.29
CA ASP A 361 12.30 8.13 1.12
C ASP A 361 10.87 7.83 0.66
N ALA A 362 10.16 6.97 1.40
CA ALA A 362 8.77 6.63 1.10
C ALA A 362 7.83 7.85 1.14
N PHE A 363 8.12 8.85 1.98
CA PHE A 363 7.37 10.09 2.03
C PHE A 363 7.60 10.92 0.76
N ASP A 364 8.84 11.10 0.33
CA ASP A 364 9.18 11.90 -0.86
C ASP A 364 8.52 11.32 -2.12
N ILE A 365 8.56 9.98 -2.27
CA ILE A 365 7.94 9.28 -3.39
C ILE A 365 6.41 9.42 -3.35
N ALA A 366 5.81 9.32 -2.17
CA ALA A 366 4.37 9.49 -2.01
C ALA A 366 3.93 10.92 -2.37
N ILE A 367 4.69 11.94 -1.97
CA ILE A 367 4.40 13.34 -2.30
C ILE A 367 4.57 13.64 -3.79
N ASP A 368 5.65 13.18 -4.42
CA ASP A 368 5.81 13.30 -5.87
C ASP A 368 4.62 12.66 -6.60
N SER A 369 4.15 11.51 -6.13
CA SER A 369 2.99 10.81 -6.71
C SER A 369 1.67 11.56 -6.51
N VAL A 370 1.45 12.18 -5.33
CA VAL A 370 0.27 13.03 -5.07
C VAL A 370 0.25 14.24 -5.99
N ILE A 371 1.38 14.94 -6.13
CA ILE A 371 1.49 16.12 -7.00
C ILE A 371 1.17 15.75 -8.44
N GLU A 372 1.72 14.64 -8.93
CA GLU A 372 1.45 14.13 -10.27
C GLU A 372 -0.02 13.74 -10.46
N GLN A 373 -0.61 13.08 -9.46
CA GLN A 373 -2.03 12.73 -9.48
C GLN A 373 -2.93 13.97 -9.52
N THR A 374 -2.66 14.99 -8.72
CA THR A 374 -3.45 16.23 -8.74
C THR A 374 -3.29 16.98 -10.06
N ARG A 375 -2.07 17.00 -10.62
CA ARG A 375 -1.83 17.57 -11.96
C ARG A 375 -2.65 16.86 -13.03
N LYS A 376 -2.67 15.52 -13.02
CA LYS A 376 -3.50 14.73 -13.94
C LYS A 376 -4.99 15.06 -13.80
N ILE A 377 -5.50 15.13 -12.57
CA ILE A 377 -6.90 15.51 -12.32
C ILE A 377 -7.21 16.91 -12.85
N ARG A 378 -6.28 17.86 -12.70
CA ARG A 378 -6.40 19.22 -13.25
C ARG A 378 -6.48 19.22 -14.76
N ASP A 379 -5.57 18.51 -15.41
CA ASP A 379 -5.50 18.45 -16.87
C ASP A 379 -6.77 17.79 -17.46
N GLU A 380 -7.31 16.76 -16.80
CA GLU A 380 -8.55 16.07 -17.22
C GLU A 380 -9.82 16.89 -16.99
N SER A 381 -9.85 17.70 -15.92
CA SER A 381 -11.04 18.44 -15.50
C SER A 381 -11.06 19.91 -15.97
N GLY A 382 -9.94 20.42 -16.51
CA GLY A 382 -9.86 21.72 -17.18
C GLY A 382 -9.98 22.94 -16.25
N TRP A 383 -9.44 22.87 -15.03
CA TRP A 383 -9.58 23.90 -13.98
C TRP A 383 -8.31 24.65 -13.60
#